data_AF-A0A349ZZR8-F1
#
_entry.id   AF-A0A349ZZR8-F1
#
_cell.length_a   1.000
_cell.length_b   1.000
_cell.length_c   1.000
_cell.angle_alpha   90.00
_cell.angle_beta   90.00
_cell.angle_gamma   90.00
#
_symmetry.space_group_name_H-M   'P 1'
#
loop_
_entity.id
_entity.type
_entity.pdbx_description
1 polymer ?
#
loop_
_entity_poly.entity_id
_entity_poly.type
_entity_poly.pdbx_seq_one_letter_code
_entity_poly.pdbx_strand_id
1 'polypeptide(L)'
;MKNKKIILSQSKRKEKIIPEPDIFFDLFTIFNCIVLLSAYPIISGLLLYSEINQRAYLPEALLIFILTLLLSGFLLYAILTVNNLRRINGIGQEQNQFAIKELAETLGWELKPCSRDWLVLILPWSIFSLHWGREIIVIFDNKDILINCTTYGMYDIKSPFHWFGNRRFESVLATAFEKEIIQYQRSAESAIIITSN
;
A
#
# COMPACT_ATOMS: atom_id res chain seq x y z
N MET A 1 3.28 3.45 -11.91
CA MET A 1 2.77 4.82 -11.71
C MET A 1 3.65 5.86 -12.42
N LYS A 2 4.15 5.56 -13.63
CA LYS A 2 5.43 6.14 -14.09
C LYS A 2 5.42 7.66 -14.28
N ASN A 3 4.24 8.30 -14.45
CA ASN A 3 4.11 9.74 -14.74
C ASN A 3 2.97 10.49 -14.00
N LYS A 4 2.19 9.87 -13.10
CA LYS A 4 1.10 10.60 -12.41
C LYS A 4 1.65 11.38 -11.23
N LYS A 5 1.52 12.71 -11.27
CA LYS A 5 1.90 13.58 -10.14
C LYS A 5 0.93 13.35 -8.98
N ILE A 6 1.48 13.35 -7.77
CA ILE A 6 0.71 13.25 -6.52
C ILE A 6 0.37 14.66 -6.04
N ILE A 7 -0.88 14.91 -5.68
CA ILE A 7 -1.31 16.17 -5.06
C ILE A 7 -0.93 16.11 -3.57
N LEU A 8 0.29 16.53 -3.23
CA LEU A 8 0.88 16.35 -1.89
C LEU A 8 0.08 17.02 -0.77
N SER A 9 -0.39 18.25 -0.98
CA SER A 9 -1.15 19.00 0.04
C SER A 9 -2.44 18.27 0.44
N GLN A 10 -3.19 17.78 -0.55
CA GLN A 10 -4.39 16.99 -0.29
C GLN A 10 -4.04 15.61 0.29
N SER A 11 -2.95 15.01 -0.17
CA SER A 11 -2.54 13.67 0.27
C SER A 11 -2.14 13.65 1.75
N LYS A 12 -1.38 14.66 2.20
CA LYS A 12 -1.02 14.88 3.60
C LYS A 12 -2.27 15.08 4.47
N ARG A 13 -3.19 15.95 4.03
CA ARG A 13 -4.41 16.27 4.79
C ARG A 13 -5.37 15.08 4.93
N LYS A 14 -5.56 14.29 3.86
CA LYS A 14 -6.49 13.15 3.85
C LYS A 14 -5.84 11.83 4.27
N GLU A 15 -4.53 11.82 4.50
CA GLU A 15 -3.72 10.62 4.73
C GLU A 15 -3.99 9.53 3.68
N LYS A 16 -4.10 9.95 2.41
CA LYS A 16 -4.30 9.08 1.26
C LYS A 16 -3.47 9.55 0.10
N ILE A 17 -2.96 8.64 -0.73
CA ILE A 17 -2.37 9.02 -2.02
C ILE A 17 -3.50 9.54 -2.91
N ILE A 18 -3.40 10.81 -3.29
CA ILE A 18 -4.31 11.45 -4.23
C ILE A 18 -3.51 11.74 -5.52
N PRO A 19 -3.66 10.91 -6.55
CA PRO A 19 -3.06 11.21 -7.85
C PRO A 19 -3.82 12.36 -8.53
N GLU A 20 -3.17 13.01 -9.49
CA GLU A 20 -3.89 13.86 -10.45
C GLU A 20 -4.98 13.04 -11.18
N PRO A 21 -6.17 13.63 -11.37
CA PRO A 21 -7.32 12.91 -11.91
C PRO A 21 -7.09 12.48 -13.35
N ASP A 22 -7.46 11.25 -13.67
CA ASP A 22 -7.41 10.69 -15.02
C ASP A 22 -8.69 9.87 -15.23
N ILE A 23 -9.68 10.55 -15.79
CA ILE A 23 -11.08 10.09 -15.86
C ILE A 23 -11.18 8.72 -16.55
N PHE A 24 -10.42 8.50 -17.62
CA PHE A 24 -10.48 7.24 -18.38
C PHE A 24 -9.94 6.07 -17.56
N PHE A 25 -8.79 6.27 -16.90
CA PHE A 25 -8.17 5.25 -16.08
C PHE A 25 -8.98 4.93 -14.83
N ASP A 26 -9.54 5.96 -14.20
CA ASP A 26 -10.36 5.83 -13.01
C ASP A 26 -11.65 5.08 -13.32
N LEU A 27 -12.32 5.40 -14.44
CA LEU A 27 -13.54 4.71 -14.87
C LEU A 27 -13.26 3.23 -15.21
N PHE A 28 -12.18 2.95 -15.94
CA PHE A 28 -11.80 1.57 -16.26
C PHE A 28 -11.51 0.76 -15.00
N THR A 29 -10.78 1.34 -14.05
CA THR A 29 -10.48 0.69 -12.76
C THR A 29 -11.75 0.42 -11.98
N ILE A 30 -12.65 1.41 -11.87
CA ILE A 30 -13.94 1.27 -11.20
C ILE A 30 -14.78 0.17 -11.85
N PHE A 31 -14.87 0.15 -13.18
CA PHE A 31 -15.63 -0.86 -13.91
C PHE A 31 -15.10 -2.27 -13.63
N ASN A 32 -13.79 -2.50 -13.75
CA ASN A 32 -13.18 -3.81 -13.46
C ASN A 32 -13.42 -4.23 -12.00
N CYS A 33 -13.31 -3.28 -11.06
CA CYS A 33 -13.60 -3.55 -9.65
C CYS A 33 -15.07 -3.94 -9.45
N ILE A 34 -16.04 -3.23 -10.06
CA ILE A 34 -17.46 -3.54 -9.94
C ILE A 34 -17.76 -4.93 -10.52
N VAL A 35 -17.23 -5.25 -11.69
CA VAL A 35 -17.42 -6.56 -12.33
C VAL A 35 -16.90 -7.67 -11.41
N LEU A 36 -15.69 -7.54 -10.88
CA LEU A 36 -15.12 -8.54 -9.98
C LEU A 36 -15.87 -8.64 -8.65
N LEU A 37 -16.30 -7.51 -8.08
CA LEU A 37 -17.03 -7.48 -6.79
C LEU A 37 -18.45 -8.05 -6.90
N SER A 38 -19.09 -7.95 -8.05
CA SER A 38 -20.49 -8.33 -8.24
C SER A 38 -20.65 -9.69 -8.94
N ALA A 39 -19.82 -10.00 -9.93
CA ALA A 39 -20.00 -11.20 -10.75
C ALA A 39 -19.89 -12.48 -9.91
N TYR A 40 -18.87 -12.60 -9.05
CA TYR A 40 -18.69 -13.82 -8.25
C TYR A 40 -19.87 -14.08 -7.30
N PRO A 41 -20.31 -13.13 -6.44
CA PRO A 41 -21.47 -13.33 -5.59
C PRO A 41 -22.78 -13.55 -6.36
N ILE A 42 -22.97 -12.90 -7.52
CA ILE A 42 -24.18 -13.09 -8.33
C ILE A 42 -24.21 -14.50 -8.90
N ILE A 43 -23.12 -14.97 -9.52
CA ILE A 43 -23.06 -16.30 -10.13
C ILE A 43 -23.21 -17.38 -9.07
N SER A 44 -22.51 -17.28 -7.94
CA SER A 44 -22.63 -18.26 -6.85
C SER A 44 -24.00 -18.19 -6.17
N GLY A 45 -24.63 -17.01 -6.10
CA GLY A 45 -26.00 -16.84 -5.60
C GLY A 45 -27.04 -17.49 -6.50
N LEU A 46 -26.88 -17.36 -7.83
CA LEU A 46 -27.73 -18.04 -8.81
C LEU A 46 -27.57 -19.56 -8.73
N LEU A 47 -26.33 -20.06 -8.55
CA LEU A 47 -26.06 -21.48 -8.32
C LEU A 47 -26.78 -21.98 -7.06
N LEU A 48 -26.62 -21.28 -5.93
CA LEU A 48 -27.29 -21.61 -4.68
C LEU A 48 -28.82 -21.61 -4.83
N TYR A 49 -29.38 -20.61 -5.52
CA TYR A 49 -30.81 -20.53 -5.80
C TYR A 49 -31.31 -21.72 -6.62
N SER A 50 -30.55 -22.15 -7.63
CA SER A 50 -30.87 -23.33 -8.44
C SER A 50 -30.89 -24.61 -7.60
N GLU A 51 -29.88 -24.83 -6.76
CA GLU A 51 -29.79 -26.02 -5.90
C GLU A 51 -30.94 -26.09 -4.88
N ILE A 52 -31.34 -24.94 -4.31
CA ILE A 52 -32.49 -24.84 -3.41
C ILE A 52 -33.79 -25.28 -4.12
N ASN A 53 -34.01 -24.78 -5.34
CA ASN A 53 -35.22 -25.10 -6.10
C ASN A 53 -35.28 -26.55 -6.57
N GLN A 54 -34.12 -27.14 -6.89
CA GLN A 54 -34.03 -28.53 -7.34
C GLN A 54 -34.01 -29.54 -6.17
N ARG A 55 -34.01 -29.08 -4.90
CA ARG A 55 -33.83 -29.91 -3.70
C ARG A 55 -32.56 -30.77 -3.77
N ALA A 56 -31.51 -30.22 -4.37
CA ALA A 56 -30.26 -30.91 -4.62
C ALA A 56 -29.24 -30.66 -3.47
N TYR A 57 -27.95 -30.92 -3.71
CA TYR A 57 -26.93 -30.98 -2.65
C TYR A 57 -26.51 -29.58 -2.17
N LEU A 58 -27.29 -29.03 -1.24
CA LEU A 58 -27.17 -27.66 -0.73
C LEU A 58 -25.81 -27.26 -0.11
N PRO A 59 -25.08 -28.13 0.63
CA PRO A 59 -23.89 -27.68 1.38
C PRO A 59 -22.77 -27.09 0.53
N GLU A 60 -22.53 -27.65 -0.66
CA GLU A 60 -21.44 -27.21 -1.53
C GLU A 60 -21.71 -25.83 -2.13
N ALA A 61 -22.91 -25.62 -2.69
CA ALA A 61 -23.30 -24.32 -3.24
C ALA A 61 -23.33 -23.23 -2.16
N LEU A 62 -23.76 -23.57 -0.94
CA LEU A 62 -23.73 -22.64 0.19
C LEU A 62 -22.31 -22.25 0.57
N LEU A 63 -21.38 -23.21 0.64
CA LEU A 63 -19.97 -22.95 0.93
C LEU A 63 -19.35 -22.04 -0.13
N ILE A 64 -19.57 -22.33 -1.42
CA ILE A 64 -19.09 -21.50 -2.54
C ILE A 64 -19.64 -20.08 -2.41
N PHE A 65 -20.95 -19.92 -2.16
CA PHE A 65 -21.57 -18.61 -1.99
C PHE A 65 -20.93 -17.80 -0.85
N ILE A 66 -20.76 -18.41 0.32
CA ILE A 66 -20.11 -17.77 1.47
C ILE A 66 -18.67 -17.35 1.13
N LEU A 67 -17.88 -18.23 0.50
CA LEU A 67 -16.51 -17.91 0.11
C LEU A 67 -16.45 -16.74 -0.87
N THR A 68 -17.34 -16.68 -1.86
CA THR A 68 -17.39 -15.56 -2.81
C THR A 68 -17.81 -14.25 -2.15
N LEU A 69 -18.71 -14.28 -1.16
CA LEU A 69 -19.07 -13.09 -0.37
C LEU A 69 -17.89 -12.58 0.46
N LEU A 70 -17.17 -13.48 1.14
CA LEU A 70 -15.98 -13.14 1.92
C LEU A 70 -14.90 -12.53 1.02
N LEU A 71 -14.63 -13.15 -0.14
CA LEU A 71 -13.67 -12.64 -1.10
C LEU A 71 -14.07 -11.24 -1.60
N SER A 72 -15.34 -11.04 -1.92
CA SER A 72 -15.84 -9.74 -2.41
C SER A 72 -15.77 -8.66 -1.33
N GLY A 73 -16.14 -8.99 -0.09
CA GLY A 73 -15.99 -8.09 1.07
C GLY A 73 -14.53 -7.72 1.32
N PHE A 74 -13.62 -8.69 1.25
CA PHE A 74 -12.18 -8.44 1.37
C PHE A 74 -11.66 -7.54 0.24
N LEU A 75 -12.04 -7.81 -1.02
CA LEU A 75 -11.62 -6.99 -2.16
C LEU A 75 -12.13 -5.56 -2.05
N LEU A 76 -13.38 -5.36 -1.62
CA LEU A 76 -13.93 -4.03 -1.38
C LEU A 76 -13.11 -3.29 -0.33
N TYR A 77 -12.84 -3.94 0.81
CA TYR A 77 -11.98 -3.38 1.85
C TYR A 77 -10.58 -3.01 1.32
N ALA A 78 -9.96 -3.91 0.54
CA ALA A 78 -8.65 -3.67 -0.04
C ALA A 78 -8.65 -2.47 -1.00
N ILE A 79 -9.67 -2.30 -1.84
CA ILE A 79 -9.84 -1.15 -2.74
C ILE A 79 -9.98 0.15 -1.94
N LEU A 80 -10.81 0.16 -0.90
CA LEU A 80 -11.05 1.36 -0.09
C LEU A 80 -9.82 1.82 0.70
N THR A 81 -8.91 0.90 0.99
CA THR A 81 -7.73 1.14 1.83
C THR A 81 -6.41 1.16 1.07
N VAL A 82 -6.38 0.79 -0.22
CA VAL A 82 -5.14 0.70 -1.02
C VAL A 82 -4.36 2.01 -1.05
N ASN A 83 -5.05 3.15 -0.98
CA ASN A 83 -4.44 4.47 -1.03
C ASN A 83 -4.10 5.05 0.34
N ASN A 84 -4.44 4.37 1.44
CA ASN A 84 -4.21 4.91 2.78
C ASN A 84 -2.72 5.03 3.06
N LEU A 85 -2.30 6.22 3.51
CA LEU A 85 -0.96 6.48 4.00
C LEU A 85 -0.90 6.08 5.48
N ARG A 86 0.19 5.45 5.87
CA ARG A 86 0.53 5.19 7.26
C ARG A 86 1.50 6.25 7.74
N ARG A 87 1.09 7.02 8.76
CA ARG A 87 1.97 7.98 9.44
C ARG A 87 2.91 7.27 10.40
N ILE A 88 4.17 7.69 10.40
CA ILE A 88 5.21 7.25 11.32
C ILE A 88 5.89 8.50 11.85
N ASN A 89 6.06 8.56 13.17
CA ASN A 89 6.74 9.66 13.83
C ASN A 89 8.22 9.66 13.42
N GLY A 90 8.75 10.81 13.02
CA GLY A 90 10.18 10.99 12.77
C GLY A 90 10.73 12.14 13.61
N ILE A 91 11.86 12.68 13.14
CA ILE A 91 12.60 13.74 13.84
C ILE A 91 12.61 15.05 13.07
N GLY A 92 12.88 15.01 11.77
CA GLY A 92 12.99 16.18 10.92
C GLY A 92 13.11 15.76 9.46
N GLN A 93 12.61 16.58 8.54
CA GLN A 93 12.49 16.21 7.13
C GLN A 93 13.82 15.78 6.52
N GLU A 94 14.92 16.49 6.78
CA GLU A 94 16.23 16.16 6.22
C GLU A 94 16.80 14.86 6.80
N GLN A 95 16.71 14.68 8.12
CA GLN A 95 17.19 13.47 8.78
C GLN A 95 16.34 12.25 8.38
N ASN A 96 15.02 12.43 8.26
CA ASN A 96 14.12 11.38 7.79
C ASN A 96 14.45 11.00 6.34
N GLN A 97 14.76 11.97 5.48
CA GLN A 97 15.20 11.70 4.11
C GLN A 97 16.49 10.90 4.06
N PHE A 98 17.47 11.29 4.88
CA PHE A 98 18.75 10.59 4.97
C PHE A 98 18.54 9.14 5.44
N ALA A 99 17.81 8.95 6.54
CA ALA A 99 17.51 7.62 7.08
C ALA A 99 16.77 6.73 6.07
N ILE A 100 15.79 7.26 5.34
CA ILE A 100 15.07 6.46 4.33
C ILE A 100 15.98 6.07 3.16
N LYS A 101 16.95 6.90 2.78
CA LYS A 101 17.91 6.57 1.73
C LYS A 101 18.87 5.47 2.18
N GLU A 102 19.45 5.58 3.37
CA GLU A 102 20.31 4.52 3.95
C GLU A 102 19.54 3.21 4.10
N LEU A 103 18.29 3.26 4.56
CA LEU A 103 17.45 2.07 4.68
C LEU A 103 17.15 1.44 3.33
N ALA A 104 16.87 2.25 2.30
CA ALA A 104 16.66 1.74 0.96
C ALA A 104 17.91 0.99 0.45
N GLU A 105 19.10 1.57 0.63
CA GLU A 105 20.37 0.94 0.26
C GLU A 105 20.61 -0.37 1.05
N THR A 106 20.41 -0.33 2.36
CA THR A 106 20.59 -1.49 3.26
C THR A 106 19.63 -2.64 2.91
N LEU A 107 18.40 -2.32 2.53
CA LEU A 107 17.38 -3.29 2.15
C LEU A 107 17.49 -3.73 0.67
N GLY A 108 18.43 -3.16 -0.10
CA GLY A 108 18.60 -3.43 -1.53
C GLY A 108 17.41 -2.95 -2.36
N TRP A 109 16.76 -1.86 -1.96
CA TRP A 109 15.64 -1.25 -2.67
C TRP A 109 16.13 -0.10 -3.54
N GLU A 110 15.61 -0.02 -4.76
CA GLU A 110 16.00 1.02 -5.70
C GLU A 110 15.26 2.33 -5.39
N LEU A 111 16.00 3.44 -5.36
CA LEU A 111 15.44 4.78 -5.17
C LEU A 111 15.13 5.40 -6.53
N LYS A 112 13.85 5.69 -6.79
CA LYS A 112 13.48 6.52 -7.94
C LYS A 112 13.51 8.00 -7.52
N PRO A 113 14.33 8.85 -8.16
CA PRO A 113 14.39 10.27 -7.83
C PRO A 113 13.06 10.96 -8.20
N CYS A 114 12.41 11.58 -7.22
CA CYS A 114 11.16 12.34 -7.41
C CYS A 114 11.31 13.81 -7.03
N SER A 115 11.36 14.14 -5.73
CA SER A 115 11.48 15.53 -5.24
C SER A 115 12.00 15.58 -3.80
N ARG A 116 12.11 16.79 -3.21
CA ARG A 116 12.45 16.96 -1.79
C ARG A 116 11.32 16.56 -0.84
N ASP A 117 10.07 16.52 -1.29
CA ASP A 117 8.91 16.33 -0.39
C ASP A 117 8.37 14.90 -0.40
N TRP A 118 8.83 14.07 -1.35
CA TRP A 118 8.49 12.67 -1.43
C TRP A 118 9.46 11.91 -2.32
N LEU A 119 9.57 10.61 -2.09
CA LEU A 119 10.36 9.67 -2.86
C LEU A 119 9.60 8.37 -3.12
N VAL A 120 10.12 7.56 -4.04
CA VAL A 120 9.58 6.23 -4.35
C VAL A 120 10.68 5.19 -4.20
N LEU A 121 10.39 4.16 -3.42
CA LEU A 121 11.22 2.97 -3.25
C LEU A 121 10.66 1.86 -4.12
N ILE A 122 11.49 1.28 -4.97
CA ILE A 122 11.14 0.15 -5.83
C ILE A 122 11.72 -1.09 -5.18
N LEU A 123 10.85 -2.07 -4.92
CA LEU A 123 11.28 -3.32 -4.31
C LEU A 123 11.88 -4.24 -5.38
N PRO A 124 13.01 -4.92 -5.08
CA PRO A 124 13.65 -5.80 -6.03
C PRO A 124 12.73 -6.95 -6.41
N TRP A 125 12.79 -7.32 -7.69
CA TRP A 125 12.04 -8.45 -8.21
C TRP A 125 12.62 -9.77 -7.68
N SER A 126 11.77 -10.69 -7.26
CA SER A 126 12.17 -12.06 -6.94
C SER A 126 11.23 -13.06 -7.59
N ILE A 127 11.81 -14.07 -8.26
CA ILE A 127 11.13 -15.14 -9.02
C ILE A 127 10.13 -15.89 -8.14
N PHE A 128 10.44 -16.05 -6.85
CA PHE A 128 9.61 -16.79 -5.89
C PHE A 128 8.61 -15.91 -5.15
N SER A 129 8.47 -14.65 -5.58
CA SER A 129 7.66 -13.67 -4.89
C SER A 129 6.68 -12.98 -5.84
N LEU A 130 5.45 -12.79 -5.36
CA LEU A 130 4.43 -11.96 -6.01
C LEU A 130 4.77 -10.46 -5.81
N HIS A 131 6.02 -10.06 -6.06
CA HIS A 131 6.54 -8.69 -5.88
C HIS A 131 6.57 -7.87 -7.16
N TRP A 132 5.84 -8.29 -8.20
CA TRP A 132 5.81 -7.58 -9.48
C TRP A 132 5.26 -6.16 -9.32
N GLY A 133 6.07 -5.16 -9.67
CA GLY A 133 5.64 -3.75 -9.70
C GLY A 133 5.28 -3.16 -8.34
N ARG A 134 5.93 -3.59 -7.25
CA ARG A 134 5.74 -2.98 -5.92
C ARG A 134 6.55 -1.70 -5.77
N GLU A 135 5.85 -0.65 -5.38
CA GLU A 135 6.45 0.64 -5.04
C GLU A 135 6.01 1.04 -3.62
N ILE A 136 6.92 1.64 -2.85
CA ILE A 136 6.60 2.35 -1.61
C ILE A 136 6.78 3.84 -1.87
N ILE A 137 5.68 4.57 -1.73
CA ILE A 137 5.71 6.03 -1.72
C ILE A 137 5.98 6.49 -0.30
N VAL A 138 6.96 7.35 -0.13
CA VAL A 138 7.29 8.00 1.14
C VAL A 138 7.11 9.50 0.95
N ILE A 139 6.20 10.11 1.71
CA ILE A 139 5.95 11.55 1.73
C ILE A 139 6.51 12.09 3.06
N PHE A 140 7.32 13.14 2.97
CA PHE A 140 7.86 13.81 4.15
C PHE A 140 6.89 14.90 4.62
N ASP A 141 6.48 14.83 5.88
CA ASP A 141 5.48 15.72 6.47
C ASP A 141 6.00 16.34 7.77
N ASN A 142 6.76 17.44 7.63
CA ASN A 142 7.47 18.12 8.71
C ASN A 142 8.44 17.16 9.42
N LYS A 143 8.08 16.71 10.62
CA LYS A 143 8.85 15.75 11.41
C LYS A 143 8.48 14.30 11.12
N ASP A 144 7.33 14.04 10.50
CA ASP A 144 6.82 12.69 10.26
C ASP A 144 7.10 12.22 8.83
N ILE A 145 6.91 10.92 8.62
CA ILE A 145 6.80 10.34 7.28
C ILE A 145 5.43 9.69 7.11
N LEU A 146 4.93 9.73 5.87
CA LEU A 146 3.71 9.07 5.44
C LEU A 146 4.10 8.04 4.37
N ILE A 147 3.85 6.77 4.63
CA ILE A 147 4.22 5.69 3.72
C ILE A 147 3.01 4.97 3.15
N ASN A 148 3.11 4.54 1.89
CA ASN A 148 2.17 3.60 1.31
C ASN A 148 2.88 2.68 0.32
N CYS A 149 2.68 1.38 0.46
CA CYS A 149 3.07 0.38 -0.49
C CYS A 149 1.88 0.03 -1.39
N THR A 150 2.11 0.06 -2.70
CA THR A 150 1.15 -0.36 -3.71
C THR A 150 1.83 -1.29 -4.71
N THR A 151 1.11 -2.35 -5.08
CA THR A 151 1.51 -3.23 -6.18
C THR A 151 0.80 -2.78 -7.44
N TYR A 152 1.55 -2.60 -8.52
CA TYR A 152 1.02 -2.26 -9.84
C TYR A 152 1.04 -3.49 -10.75
N GLY A 153 -0.11 -3.77 -11.36
CA GLY A 153 -0.24 -4.75 -12.43
C GLY A 153 0.04 -4.13 -13.79
N MET A 154 -0.51 -4.77 -14.84
CA MET A 154 -0.43 -4.27 -16.20
C MET A 154 -1.02 -2.85 -16.30
N TYR A 155 -0.41 -2.02 -17.14
CA TYR A 155 -0.81 -0.62 -17.36
C TYR A 155 -0.84 0.26 -16.11
N ASP A 156 0.02 0.01 -15.11
CA ASP A 156 0.07 0.78 -13.86
C ASP A 156 -1.24 0.74 -13.03
N ILE A 157 -2.07 -0.30 -13.21
CA ILE A 157 -3.28 -0.50 -12.42
C ILE A 157 -2.93 -1.01 -11.03
N LYS A 158 -3.45 -0.33 -10.00
CA LYS A 158 -3.28 -0.76 -8.61
C LYS A 158 -3.95 -2.10 -8.39
N SER A 159 -3.20 -3.05 -7.83
CA SER A 159 -3.71 -4.39 -7.56
C SER A 159 -4.20 -4.50 -6.10
N PRO A 160 -5.52 -4.57 -5.87
CA PRO A 160 -6.07 -4.74 -4.51
C PRO A 160 -5.77 -6.14 -3.94
N PHE A 161 -5.49 -7.12 -4.79
CA PHE A 161 -5.20 -8.51 -4.42
C PHE A 161 -3.93 -8.66 -3.56
N HIS A 162 -3.01 -7.70 -3.63
CA HIS A 162 -1.72 -7.75 -2.95
C HIS A 162 -1.70 -6.99 -1.61
N TRP A 163 -2.87 -6.66 -1.06
CA TRP A 163 -3.03 -5.81 0.13
C TRP A 163 -2.18 -6.27 1.31
N PHE A 164 -2.23 -7.56 1.68
CA PHE A 164 -1.45 -8.09 2.80
C PHE A 164 0.05 -7.93 2.61
N GLY A 165 0.55 -8.27 1.41
CA GLY A 165 1.97 -8.09 1.09
C GLY A 165 2.39 -6.62 1.18
N ASN A 166 1.53 -5.70 0.72
CA ASN A 166 1.81 -4.27 0.77
C ASN A 166 1.93 -3.78 2.22
N ARG A 167 0.98 -4.15 3.09
CA ARG A 167 1.00 -3.78 4.51
C ARG A 167 2.18 -4.40 5.26
N ARG A 168 2.62 -5.60 4.84
CA ARG A 168 3.83 -6.23 5.37
C ARG A 168 5.07 -5.41 5.08
N PHE A 169 5.27 -4.96 3.83
CA PHE A 169 6.43 -4.13 3.49
C PHE A 169 6.41 -2.75 4.13
N GLU A 170 5.23 -2.14 4.26
CA GLU A 170 5.09 -0.93 5.06
C GLU A 170 5.53 -1.15 6.50
N SER A 171 5.15 -2.27 7.10
CA SER A 171 5.57 -2.59 8.47
C SER A 171 7.07 -2.85 8.57
N VAL A 172 7.67 -3.52 7.59
CA VAL A 172 9.14 -3.71 7.54
C VAL A 172 9.85 -2.36 7.49
N LEU A 173 9.43 -1.47 6.59
CA LEU A 173 10.02 -0.13 6.49
C LEU A 173 9.78 0.69 7.76
N ALA A 174 8.56 0.66 8.30
CA ALA A 174 8.21 1.39 9.52
C ALA A 174 9.07 0.95 10.71
N THR A 175 9.18 -0.35 10.94
CA THR A 175 9.98 -0.89 12.03
C THR A 175 11.47 -0.61 11.85
N ALA A 176 12.00 -0.68 10.63
CA ALA A 176 13.39 -0.33 10.36
C ALA A 176 13.65 1.17 10.61
N PHE A 177 12.76 2.02 10.12
CA PHE A 177 12.83 3.48 10.30
C PHE A 177 12.75 3.89 11.77
N GLU A 178 11.79 3.34 12.53
CA GLU A 178 11.65 3.65 13.96
C GLU A 178 12.92 3.29 14.75
N LYS A 179 13.56 2.16 14.44
CA LYS A 179 14.84 1.77 15.06
C LYS A 179 15.96 2.76 14.74
N GLU A 180 16.07 3.13 13.48
CA GLU A 180 17.07 4.09 12.98
C GLU A 180 16.93 5.42 13.72
N ILE A 181 15.72 5.97 13.80
CA ILE A 181 15.46 7.26 14.45
C ILE A 181 15.77 7.21 15.95
N ILE A 182 15.40 6.13 16.66
CA ILE A 182 15.72 5.98 18.08
C ILE A 182 17.24 5.97 18.31
N GLN A 183 18.00 5.32 17.42
CA GLN A 183 19.46 5.30 17.51
C GLN A 183 20.07 6.69 17.26
N TYR A 184 19.56 7.44 16.28
CA TYR A 184 19.97 8.82 16.03
C TYR A 184 19.74 9.72 17.25
N GLN A 185 18.55 9.65 17.87
CA GLN A 185 18.21 10.46 19.04
C GLN A 185 19.13 10.16 20.23
N ARG A 186 19.40 8.88 20.52
CA ARG A 186 20.31 8.48 21.61
C ARG A 186 21.74 8.94 21.39
N SER A 187 22.20 8.89 20.14
CA SER A 187 23.54 9.35 19.76
C SER A 187 23.68 10.86 19.93
N ALA A 188 22.64 11.62 19.58
CA ALA A 188 22.61 13.07 19.77
C ALA A 188 22.58 13.47 21.26
N GLU A 189 21.78 12.80 22.09
CA GLU A 189 21.74 13.05 23.55
C GLU A 189 23.09 12.77 24.21
N SER A 190 23.77 11.69 23.81
CA SER A 190 25.09 11.32 24.35
C SER A 190 26.17 12.35 23.99
N ALA A 191 26.12 12.92 22.77
CA ALA A 191 27.07 13.95 22.34
C ALA A 191 26.91 15.25 23.13
N ILE A 192 25.69 15.65 23.47
CA ILE A 192 25.42 16.86 24.25
C ILE A 192 26.03 16.75 25.66
N ILE A 193 25.85 15.61 26.33
CA ILE A 193 26.37 15.37 27.68
C ILE A 193 27.92 15.48 27.73
N ILE A 194 28.61 15.02 26.69
CA ILE A 194 30.08 15.10 26.60
C ILE A 194 30.55 16.55 26.44
N THR A 195 29.80 17.38 25.69
CA THR A 195 30.17 18.79 25.48
C THR A 195 29.82 19.73 26.63
N SER A 196 28.98 19.29 27.58
CA SER A 196 28.56 20.09 28.75
C SER A 196 29.38 19.86 30.01
N ASN A 197 30.34 18.93 29.99
CA ASN A 197 31.27 18.61 31.09
C ASN A 197 32.69 19.05 30.73
#